data_AF-A0A4Q1KXA2-F1
#
_entry.id   AF-A0A4Q1KXA2-F1
#
_cell.length_a   1.000
_cell.length_b   1.000
_cell.length_c   1.000
_cell.angle_alpha   90.00
_cell.angle_beta   90.00
_cell.angle_gamma   90.00
#
_symmetry.space_group_name_H-M   'P 1'
#
loop_
_entity.id
_entity.type
_entity.pdbx_description
1 polymer ?
#
loop_
_entity_poly.entity_id
_entity_poly.type
_entity_poly.pdbx_seq_one_letter_code
_entity_poly.pdbx_strand_id
1 'polypeptide(L)'
;MLTTSCESSHKAVRCVARHLAVPSRHVVPTPTRACPGTAPRPLTTGRKDTTLTATAGTLEARVLSPLVVAGLTTLSTVDWPGRLVATVYLQGCPWRCTYCHNPDLVTAPPRGAQGAIPWTDVLAFLTEHPGPLDGVVFSGGEPTLQAALPAAIADVRALGLGVGLHTGGAWPVRLEHVLPLVDWVGLDIKDLPDQYARVTGAGPSGEAAYRSLATLQRSGVPHEVRTTVDPTVHSRHDVLELCGQLSAMGVRGHVLQEARGVGADPAYAAALAGRRLSDVLHDDDLPLTRRRT
;
A
#
# COMPACT_ATOMS: atom_id res chain seq x y z
N MET A 1 -60.75 12.87 12.62
CA MET A 1 -60.20 13.66 13.73
C MET A 1 -60.31 12.85 15.01
N LEU A 2 -59.22 12.80 15.77
CA LEU A 2 -59.12 12.51 17.21
C LEU A 2 -59.47 11.07 17.64
N THR A 3 -58.49 10.17 17.80
CA THR A 3 -57.37 10.05 18.77
C THR A 3 -57.70 9.10 19.92
N THR A 4 -56.77 8.16 20.07
CA THR A 4 -56.56 7.18 21.12
C THR A 4 -56.18 7.80 22.46
N SER A 5 -56.55 7.15 23.57
CA SER A 5 -55.78 7.13 24.82
C SER A 5 -56.17 5.95 25.72
N CYS A 6 -55.23 5.03 25.95
CA CYS A 6 -55.12 4.05 27.06
C CYS A 6 -53.82 3.28 26.73
N GLU A 7 -52.87 2.94 27.59
CA GLU A 7 -52.71 3.02 29.04
C GLU A 7 -51.24 2.60 29.34
N SER A 8 -50.76 2.96 30.53
CA SER A 8 -49.88 2.12 31.37
C SER A 8 -48.39 1.90 31.02
N SER A 9 -47.57 2.68 31.73
CA SER A 9 -46.62 2.21 32.75
C SER A 9 -45.75 0.98 32.44
N HIS A 10 -44.43 1.17 32.25
CA HIS A 10 -43.43 0.13 32.56
C HIS A 10 -42.21 0.71 33.30
N LYS A 11 -41.86 0.01 34.38
CA LYS A 11 -40.87 0.33 35.41
C LYS A 11 -39.43 0.20 34.93
N ALA A 12 -38.58 1.00 35.57
CA ALA A 12 -37.14 0.98 35.52
C ALA A 12 -36.52 -0.37 35.92
N VAL A 13 -35.47 -0.78 35.20
CA VAL A 13 -34.53 -1.82 35.63
C VAL A 13 -33.12 -1.22 35.61
N ARG A 14 -32.58 -0.93 36.80
CA ARG A 14 -31.15 -0.73 37.05
C ARG A 14 -30.47 -2.10 36.97
N CYS A 15 -29.51 -2.27 36.07
CA CYS A 15 -28.61 -3.42 36.10
C CYS A 15 -27.25 -3.02 36.70
N VAL A 16 -26.83 -3.82 37.66
CA VAL A 16 -25.72 -3.61 38.59
C VAL A 16 -24.41 -4.09 37.95
N ALA A 17 -23.39 -3.24 37.96
CA ALA A 17 -22.03 -3.62 37.63
C ALA A 17 -21.50 -4.65 38.65
N ARG A 18 -21.15 -5.85 38.21
CA ARG A 18 -20.39 -6.83 38.99
C ARG A 18 -19.01 -7.02 38.37
N HIS A 19 -18.00 -6.57 39.10
CA HIS A 19 -16.61 -6.94 38.90
C HIS A 19 -16.43 -8.44 39.14
N LEU A 20 -15.85 -9.15 38.17
CA LEU A 20 -15.32 -10.49 38.35
C LEU A 20 -13.79 -10.39 38.34
N ALA A 21 -13.20 -10.65 39.50
CA ALA A 21 -11.77 -10.80 39.71
C ALA A 21 -11.29 -12.12 39.11
N VAL A 22 -10.21 -12.07 38.32
CA VAL A 22 -9.51 -13.24 37.78
C VAL A 22 -8.35 -13.58 38.72
N PRO A 23 -8.22 -14.83 39.21
CA PRO A 23 -7.08 -15.20 40.06
C PRO A 23 -5.84 -15.53 39.21
N SER A 24 -4.75 -14.82 39.52
CA SER A 24 -3.39 -15.09 39.06
C SER A 24 -2.91 -16.45 39.56
N ARG A 25 -2.48 -17.33 38.65
CA ARG A 25 -1.74 -18.56 38.99
C ARG A 25 -0.27 -18.37 38.60
N HIS A 26 0.56 -18.22 39.63
CA HIS A 26 2.00 -18.34 39.55
C HIS A 26 2.40 -19.75 39.10
N VAL A 27 3.15 -19.85 38.01
CA VAL A 27 3.86 -21.07 37.61
C VAL A 27 5.32 -20.92 38.01
N VAL A 28 5.76 -21.76 38.94
CA VAL A 28 7.15 -21.91 39.39
C VAL A 28 7.89 -22.85 38.42
N PRO A 29 9.11 -22.54 37.96
CA PRO A 29 9.89 -23.47 37.15
C PRO A 29 10.64 -24.48 38.04
N THR A 30 10.40 -25.78 37.83
CA THR A 30 11.15 -26.89 38.45
C THR A 30 12.38 -27.27 37.60
N PRO A 31 13.45 -27.82 38.20
CA PRO A 31 14.79 -27.77 37.64
C PRO A 31 15.09 -28.93 36.66
N THR A 32 16.04 -28.61 35.79
CA THR A 32 16.68 -29.44 34.76
C THR A 32 17.25 -30.76 35.26
N ARG A 33 17.05 -31.84 34.49
CA ARG A 33 17.72 -33.13 34.65
C ARG A 33 18.79 -33.29 33.55
N ALA A 34 20.05 -33.39 33.96
CA ALA A 34 21.23 -33.51 33.11
C ALA A 34 21.42 -34.94 32.58
N CYS A 35 21.89 -35.07 31.34
CA CYS A 35 22.45 -36.31 30.77
C CYS A 35 23.95 -36.40 31.09
N PRO A 36 24.52 -37.61 31.29
CA PRO A 36 25.91 -37.78 31.73
C PRO A 36 26.93 -37.78 30.57
N GLY A 37 28.02 -37.05 30.78
CA GLY A 37 29.39 -37.55 30.62
C GLY A 37 30.00 -37.64 29.22
N THR A 38 30.81 -36.64 28.85
CA THR A 38 32.07 -36.88 28.13
C THR A 38 33.12 -35.88 28.62
N ALA A 39 34.29 -36.40 29.01
CA ALA A 39 35.38 -35.69 29.68
C ALA A 39 36.11 -34.68 28.76
N PRO A 40 36.78 -33.64 29.33
CA PRO A 40 37.42 -32.58 28.56
C PRO A 40 38.82 -32.99 28.06
N ARG A 41 39.19 -32.51 26.87
CA ARG A 41 40.53 -32.66 26.28
C ARG A 41 41.30 -31.32 26.40
N PRO A 42 42.62 -31.32 26.63
CA PRO A 42 43.33 -30.17 27.19
C PRO A 42 43.53 -29.01 26.19
N LEU A 43 43.46 -27.80 26.72
CA LEU A 43 43.86 -26.55 26.08
C LEU A 43 45.36 -26.56 25.75
N THR A 44 45.69 -26.40 24.47
CA THR A 44 47.03 -26.00 24.03
C THR A 44 46.99 -24.52 23.61
N THR A 45 47.72 -23.71 24.37
CA THR A 45 47.95 -22.29 24.11
C THR A 45 48.91 -22.12 22.93
N GLY A 46 48.36 -21.86 21.76
CA GLY A 46 49.12 -21.45 20.57
C GLY A 46 48.86 -19.98 20.26
N ARG A 47 49.68 -19.09 20.81
CA ARG A 47 49.75 -17.68 20.41
C ARG A 47 50.19 -17.63 18.94
N LYS A 48 49.29 -17.20 18.06
CA LYS A 48 49.65 -16.74 16.72
C LYS A 48 49.20 -15.28 16.61
N ASP A 49 50.16 -14.39 16.85
CA ASP A 49 50.08 -13.00 16.43
C ASP A 49 49.81 -13.00 14.92
N THR A 50 48.57 -12.69 14.55
CA THR A 50 48.17 -12.50 13.16
C THR A 50 47.60 -11.10 13.07
N THR A 51 48.46 -10.17 12.71
CA THR A 51 48.10 -8.80 12.34
C THR A 51 47.11 -8.88 11.18
N LEU A 52 45.82 -8.72 11.46
CA LEU A 52 44.82 -8.46 10.42
C LEU A 52 45.02 -7.02 9.95
N THR A 53 45.89 -6.84 8.97
CA THR A 53 45.86 -5.67 8.11
C THR A 53 44.53 -5.68 7.39
N ALA A 54 43.65 -4.74 7.74
CA ALA A 54 42.41 -4.49 7.02
C ALA A 54 42.77 -4.01 5.61
N THR A 55 42.76 -4.91 4.64
CA THR A 55 42.68 -4.53 3.23
C THR A 55 41.32 -3.89 3.04
N ALA A 56 41.34 -2.61 2.68
CA ALA A 56 40.19 -1.87 2.16
C ALA A 56 39.67 -2.60 0.92
N GLY A 57 38.77 -3.56 1.13
CA GLY A 57 37.96 -4.12 0.07
C GLY A 57 37.02 -3.02 -0.38
N THR A 58 37.28 -2.47 -1.56
CA THR A 58 36.31 -1.68 -2.32
C THR A 58 35.02 -2.49 -2.34
N LEU A 59 34.00 -2.04 -1.61
CA LEU A 59 32.64 -2.51 -1.78
C LEU A 59 32.30 -2.22 -3.23
N GLU A 60 32.43 -3.22 -4.10
CA GLU A 60 31.85 -3.16 -5.44
C GLU A 60 30.41 -2.72 -5.26
N ALA A 61 30.09 -1.54 -5.80
CA ALA A 61 28.75 -1.01 -5.81
C ALA A 61 27.85 -2.13 -6.34
N ARG A 62 27.03 -2.72 -5.46
CA ARG A 62 25.99 -3.65 -5.88
C ARG A 62 25.25 -2.93 -6.99
N VAL A 63 25.41 -3.40 -8.24
CA VAL A 63 24.72 -2.83 -9.39
C VAL A 63 23.24 -3.03 -9.11
N LEU A 64 22.60 -1.99 -8.55
CA LEU A 64 21.17 -2.00 -8.36
C LEU A 64 20.56 -2.19 -9.74
N SER A 65 19.62 -3.12 -9.87
CA SER A 65 18.88 -3.28 -11.12
C SER A 65 18.30 -1.92 -11.50
N PRO A 66 18.41 -1.50 -12.77
CA PRO A 66 17.98 -0.18 -13.19
C PRO A 66 16.48 0.00 -12.93
N LEU A 67 16.06 1.25 -12.70
CA LEU A 67 14.65 1.59 -12.60
C LEU A 67 13.97 1.34 -13.96
N VAL A 68 12.94 0.49 -13.97
CA VAL A 68 12.25 0.12 -15.22
C VAL A 68 11.04 1.04 -15.42
N VAL A 69 11.27 2.19 -16.06
CA VAL A 69 10.20 3.14 -16.41
C VAL A 69 9.50 2.68 -17.69
N ALA A 70 8.20 2.46 -17.60
CA ALA A 70 7.37 2.04 -18.73
C ALA A 70 6.61 3.20 -19.37
N GLY A 71 6.41 4.30 -18.64
CA GLY A 71 5.73 5.47 -19.16
C GLY A 71 5.98 6.72 -18.32
N LEU A 72 5.68 7.87 -18.90
CA LEU A 72 5.79 9.18 -18.27
C LEU A 72 4.59 10.04 -18.69
N THR A 73 3.84 10.53 -17.72
CA THR A 73 2.95 11.68 -17.92
C THR A 73 3.71 12.92 -17.46
N THR A 74 4.01 13.82 -18.39
CA THR A 74 4.85 15.01 -18.13
C THR A 74 4.17 16.06 -17.25
N LEU A 75 2.82 16.07 -17.21
CA LEU A 75 2.04 16.92 -16.31
C LEU A 75 0.71 16.25 -15.96
N SER A 76 0.45 16.11 -14.67
CA SER A 76 -0.78 15.61 -14.06
C SER A 76 -1.26 16.59 -12.99
N THR A 77 -2.58 16.79 -12.96
CA THR A 77 -3.28 17.63 -11.97
C THR A 77 -4.10 16.81 -10.98
N VAL A 78 -4.09 15.48 -11.10
CA VAL A 78 -4.98 14.56 -10.38
C VAL A 78 -4.23 13.52 -9.54
N ASP A 79 -2.96 13.27 -9.84
CA ASP A 79 -2.18 12.23 -9.17
C ASP A 79 -1.65 12.66 -7.79
N TRP A 80 -1.67 13.95 -7.48
CA TRP A 80 -1.37 14.45 -6.15
C TRP A 80 -2.29 15.64 -5.83
N PRO A 81 -3.19 15.52 -4.84
CA PRO A 81 -4.11 16.58 -4.48
C PRO A 81 -3.41 17.92 -4.21
N GLY A 82 -3.79 18.95 -4.97
CA GLY A 82 -3.28 20.31 -4.82
C GLY A 82 -1.86 20.54 -5.34
N ARG A 83 -1.33 19.64 -6.17
CA ARG A 83 0.02 19.71 -6.74
C ARG A 83 -0.02 19.44 -8.25
N LEU A 84 0.83 20.12 -9.00
CA LEU A 84 1.12 19.84 -10.40
C LEU A 84 2.33 18.90 -10.45
N VAL A 85 2.18 17.71 -11.01
CA VAL A 85 3.22 16.67 -10.91
C VAL A 85 3.49 15.97 -12.22
N ALA A 86 4.71 15.48 -12.41
CA ALA A 86 4.96 14.46 -13.42
C ALA A 86 4.68 13.07 -12.81
N THR A 87 4.09 12.16 -13.58
CA THR A 87 3.80 10.79 -13.11
C THR A 87 4.66 9.80 -13.87
N VAL A 88 5.52 9.08 -13.14
CA VAL A 88 6.44 8.07 -13.66
C VAL A 88 5.82 6.69 -13.43
N TYR A 89 5.50 5.98 -14.51
CA TYR A 89 4.89 4.64 -14.43
C TYR A 89 5.97 3.58 -14.48
N LEU A 90 6.06 2.78 -13.42
CA LEU A 90 7.05 1.71 -13.28
C LEU A 90 6.48 0.35 -13.70
N GLN A 91 7.30 -0.47 -14.35
CA GLN A 91 6.90 -1.79 -14.82
C GLN A 91 6.85 -2.80 -13.67
N GLY A 92 5.88 -3.71 -13.73
CA GLY A 92 5.72 -4.87 -12.86
C GLY A 92 4.74 -4.65 -11.72
N CYS A 93 3.81 -5.58 -11.54
CA CYS A 93 2.84 -5.58 -10.45
C CYS A 93 2.60 -7.03 -9.99
N PRO A 94 2.48 -7.31 -8.68
CA PRO A 94 2.20 -8.67 -8.22
C PRO A 94 0.72 -9.05 -8.38
N TRP A 95 -0.13 -8.09 -8.78
CA TRP A 95 -1.57 -8.23 -8.85
C TRP A 95 -2.08 -8.10 -10.28
N ARG A 96 -3.20 -8.77 -10.55
CA ARG A 96 -3.94 -8.77 -11.80
C ARG A 96 -5.34 -8.24 -11.51
N CYS A 97 -5.41 -6.98 -11.12
CA CYS A 97 -6.68 -6.37 -10.70
C CYS A 97 -7.72 -6.48 -11.82
N THR A 98 -8.96 -6.84 -11.51
CA THR A 98 -10.06 -6.94 -12.49
C THR A 98 -10.17 -5.68 -13.34
N TYR A 99 -10.13 -4.51 -12.71
CA TYR A 99 -10.20 -3.19 -13.33
C TYR A 99 -8.83 -2.58 -13.69
N CYS A 100 -7.76 -3.37 -13.81
CA CYS A 100 -6.42 -2.82 -14.04
C CYS A 100 -6.40 -1.87 -15.24
N HIS A 101 -6.08 -0.59 -15.02
CA HIS A 101 -6.01 0.42 -16.08
C HIS A 101 -4.71 0.33 -16.90
N ASN A 102 -3.72 -0.41 -16.39
CA ASN A 102 -2.40 -0.55 -16.97
C ASN A 102 -2.03 -2.05 -17.09
N PRO A 103 -2.81 -2.87 -17.82
CA PRO A 103 -2.59 -4.32 -17.89
C PRO A 103 -1.20 -4.67 -18.44
N ASP A 104 -0.67 -3.86 -19.36
CA ASP A 104 0.66 -4.02 -19.95
C ASP A 104 1.80 -3.85 -18.93
N LEU A 105 1.54 -3.15 -17.81
CA LEU A 105 2.51 -2.91 -16.75
C LEU A 105 2.57 -4.06 -15.73
N VAL A 106 1.70 -5.07 -15.80
CA VAL A 106 1.62 -6.12 -14.78
C VAL A 106 2.83 -7.04 -14.83
N THR A 107 3.28 -7.42 -16.02
CA THR A 107 4.37 -8.38 -16.18
C THR A 107 5.65 -7.84 -15.54
N ALA A 108 6.20 -8.62 -14.61
CA ALA A 108 7.45 -8.26 -13.95
C ALA A 108 8.59 -8.15 -14.98
N PRO A 109 9.42 -7.10 -14.90
CA PRO A 109 10.53 -6.96 -15.83
C PRO A 109 11.58 -8.05 -15.62
N PRO A 110 12.22 -8.57 -16.69
CA PRO A 110 13.40 -9.41 -16.56
C PRO A 110 14.50 -8.74 -15.73
N ARG A 111 15.36 -9.54 -15.09
CA ARG A 111 16.51 -8.98 -14.36
C ARG A 111 17.39 -8.17 -15.31
N GLY A 112 17.71 -6.94 -14.92
CA GLY A 112 18.54 -6.04 -15.72
C GLY A 112 17.83 -5.42 -16.93
N ALA A 113 16.51 -5.60 -17.07
CA ALA A 113 15.75 -4.97 -18.15
C ALA A 113 15.81 -3.45 -18.05
N GLN A 114 15.90 -2.80 -19.21
CA GLN A 114 15.79 -1.38 -19.37
C GLN A 114 14.32 -1.00 -19.50
N GLY A 115 13.94 0.15 -18.95
CA GLY A 115 12.62 0.73 -19.18
C GLY A 115 12.42 1.11 -20.65
N ALA A 116 11.16 1.25 -21.07
CA ALA A 116 10.83 1.87 -22.35
C ALA A 116 11.33 3.32 -22.43
N ILE A 117 11.47 3.96 -21.26
CA ILE A 117 12.08 5.28 -21.10
C ILE A 117 13.29 5.12 -20.17
N PRO A 118 14.51 5.49 -20.60
CA PRO A 118 15.66 5.55 -19.71
C PRO A 118 15.42 6.52 -18.55
N TRP A 119 15.85 6.17 -17.34
CA TRP A 119 15.74 7.08 -16.18
C TRP A 119 16.47 8.40 -16.40
N THR A 120 17.59 8.37 -17.14
CA THR A 120 18.34 9.57 -17.55
C THR A 120 17.50 10.54 -18.37
N ASP A 121 16.60 10.03 -19.20
CA ASP A 121 15.76 10.87 -20.06
C ASP A 121 14.63 11.50 -19.24
N VAL A 122 14.13 10.80 -18.23
CA VAL A 122 13.21 11.37 -17.24
C VAL A 122 13.89 12.49 -16.46
N LEU A 123 15.14 12.29 -16.01
CA LEU A 123 15.90 13.33 -15.30
C LEU A 123 16.22 14.53 -16.19
N ALA A 124 16.58 14.29 -17.45
CA ALA A 124 16.78 15.36 -18.44
C ALA A 124 15.50 16.17 -18.60
N PHE A 125 14.35 15.52 -18.78
CA PHE A 125 13.05 16.19 -18.83
C PHE A 125 12.79 17.05 -17.59
N LEU A 126 12.97 16.51 -16.38
CA LEU A 126 12.73 17.24 -15.13
C LEU A 126 13.69 18.43 -14.94
N THR A 127 14.89 18.36 -15.52
CA THR A 127 15.91 19.42 -15.43
C THR A 127 15.69 20.51 -16.47
N GLU A 128 15.39 20.12 -17.72
CA GLU A 128 15.28 21.01 -18.88
C GLU A 128 13.91 21.70 -18.96
N HIS A 129 12.88 21.07 -18.40
CA HIS A 129 11.51 21.58 -18.39
C HIS A 129 11.04 21.80 -16.96
N PRO A 130 11.49 22.88 -16.28
CA PRO A 130 11.11 23.13 -14.89
C PRO A 130 9.59 23.24 -14.72
N GLY A 131 8.86 23.62 -15.77
CA GLY A 131 7.40 23.69 -15.77
C GLY A 131 6.85 24.37 -14.52
N PRO A 132 5.57 24.18 -14.19
CA PRO A 132 5.04 24.49 -12.87
C PRO A 132 5.07 23.25 -11.95
N LEU A 133 6.01 22.31 -12.15
CA LEU A 133 5.98 21.03 -11.44
C LEU A 133 6.35 21.24 -9.97
N ASP A 134 5.44 20.87 -9.08
CA ASP A 134 5.67 20.81 -7.63
C ASP A 134 6.38 19.51 -7.22
N GLY A 135 6.28 18.45 -8.03
CA GLY A 135 6.78 17.14 -7.67
C GLY A 135 6.66 16.06 -8.73
N VAL A 136 7.08 14.86 -8.36
CA VAL A 136 6.97 13.64 -9.18
C VAL A 136 6.23 12.57 -8.39
N VAL A 137 5.29 11.89 -9.03
CA VAL A 137 4.60 10.72 -8.49
C VAL A 137 5.14 9.45 -9.13
N PHE A 138 5.66 8.53 -8.33
CA PHE A 138 5.96 7.17 -8.79
C PHE A 138 4.68 6.31 -8.71
N SER A 139 4.27 5.75 -9.85
CA SER A 139 3.04 4.97 -10.03
C SER A 139 3.28 3.82 -11.04
N GLY A 140 2.25 3.37 -11.76
CA GLY A 140 2.36 2.33 -12.79
C GLY A 140 1.82 0.99 -12.33
N GLY A 141 2.69 -0.03 -12.32
CA GLY A 141 2.43 -1.32 -11.69
C GLY A 141 2.43 -1.17 -10.17
N GLU A 142 3.50 -1.65 -9.52
CA GLU A 142 3.72 -1.43 -8.10
C GLU A 142 5.14 -0.89 -7.88
N PRO A 143 5.31 0.42 -7.62
CA PRO A 143 6.63 1.04 -7.49
C PRO A 143 7.54 0.38 -6.46
N THR A 144 6.98 -0.12 -5.35
CA THR A 144 7.77 -0.79 -4.30
C THR A 144 8.37 -2.12 -4.74
N LEU A 145 8.01 -2.64 -5.92
CA LEU A 145 8.71 -3.76 -6.57
C LEU A 145 10.16 -3.39 -6.96
N GLN A 146 10.40 -2.13 -7.32
CA GLN A 146 11.65 -1.68 -7.93
C GLN A 146 12.72 -1.39 -6.87
N ALA A 147 13.82 -2.15 -6.88
CA ALA A 147 14.92 -1.94 -5.94
C ALA A 147 15.62 -0.58 -6.10
N ALA A 148 15.58 0.01 -7.31
CA ALA A 148 16.13 1.32 -7.60
C ALA A 148 15.25 2.50 -7.17
N LEU A 149 14.02 2.26 -6.68
CA LEU A 149 13.09 3.34 -6.30
C LEU A 149 13.70 4.35 -5.31
N PRO A 150 14.40 3.95 -4.21
CA PRO A 150 15.01 4.92 -3.30
C PRO A 150 16.05 5.84 -3.94
N ALA A 151 16.84 5.33 -4.90
CA ALA A 151 17.82 6.13 -5.62
C ALA A 151 17.13 7.14 -6.55
N ALA A 152 16.09 6.71 -7.28
CA ALA A 152 15.30 7.59 -8.13
C ALA A 152 14.59 8.69 -7.32
N ILE A 153 14.10 8.38 -6.12
CA ILE A 153 13.54 9.36 -5.18
C ILE A 153 14.61 10.40 -4.77
N ALA A 154 15.83 9.95 -4.48
CA ALA A 154 16.93 10.85 -4.13
C ALA A 154 17.28 11.80 -5.30
N ASP A 155 17.30 11.30 -6.53
CA ASP A 155 17.54 12.12 -7.72
C ASP A 155 16.46 13.21 -7.87
N VAL A 156 15.17 12.86 -7.75
CA VAL A 156 14.06 13.84 -7.81
C VAL A 156 14.20 14.90 -6.71
N ARG A 157 14.54 14.49 -5.48
CA ARG A 157 14.76 15.42 -4.38
C ARG A 157 15.94 16.35 -4.61
N ALA A 158 17.00 15.88 -5.27
CA ALA A 158 18.16 16.71 -5.62
C ALA A 158 17.79 17.84 -6.60
N LEU A 159 16.70 17.69 -7.36
CA LEU A 159 16.12 18.74 -8.22
C LEU A 159 15.19 19.71 -7.46
N GLY A 160 15.00 19.52 -6.14
CA GLY A 160 14.12 20.37 -5.33
C GLY A 160 12.62 20.07 -5.47
N LEU A 161 12.26 18.95 -6.09
CA LEU A 161 10.88 18.53 -6.32
C LEU A 161 10.34 17.66 -5.17
N GLY A 162 9.05 17.78 -4.91
CA GLY A 162 8.34 16.87 -3.99
C GLY A 162 8.19 15.47 -4.57
N VAL A 163 8.00 14.48 -3.72
CA VAL A 163 7.89 13.07 -4.11
C VAL A 163 6.60 12.45 -3.59
N GLY A 164 5.75 12.03 -4.52
CA GLY A 164 4.53 11.27 -4.26
C GLY A 164 4.71 9.80 -4.63
N LEU A 165 3.95 8.94 -3.97
CA LEU A 165 3.94 7.51 -4.25
C LEU A 165 2.51 7.01 -4.40
N HIS A 166 2.19 6.35 -5.51
CA HIS A 166 0.99 5.52 -5.62
C HIS A 166 1.37 4.06 -5.43
N THR A 167 0.65 3.37 -4.55
CA THR A 167 0.95 1.96 -4.24
C THR A 167 -0.34 1.21 -3.94
N GLY A 168 -0.39 -0.06 -4.34
CA GLY A 168 -1.41 -0.99 -3.89
C GLY A 168 -1.12 -1.55 -2.49
N GLY A 169 0.09 -1.36 -1.97
CA GLY A 169 0.49 -1.86 -0.65
C GLY A 169 0.85 -3.35 -0.64
N ALA A 170 1.29 -3.90 -1.77
CA ALA A 170 1.59 -5.33 -1.89
C ALA A 170 2.83 -5.79 -1.09
N TRP A 171 3.74 -4.86 -0.73
CA TRP A 171 4.96 -5.16 0.01
C TRP A 171 5.15 -4.24 1.23
N PRO A 172 4.52 -4.55 2.38
CA PRO A 172 4.55 -3.70 3.58
C PRO A 172 5.96 -3.35 4.06
N VAL A 173 6.86 -4.34 4.07
CA VAL A 173 8.25 -4.15 4.50
C VAL A 173 8.97 -3.18 3.58
N ARG A 174 8.77 -3.28 2.26
CA ARG A 174 9.41 -2.36 1.32
C ARG A 174 8.83 -0.96 1.42
N LEU A 175 7.51 -0.86 1.56
CA LEU A 175 6.83 0.41 1.79
C LEU A 175 7.39 1.12 3.02
N GLU A 176 7.56 0.41 4.15
CA GLU A 176 8.14 0.97 5.38
C GLU A 176 9.50 1.66 5.17
N HIS A 177 10.35 1.13 4.31
CA HIS A 177 11.65 1.74 3.97
C HIS A 177 11.53 2.95 3.04
N VAL A 178 10.46 3.04 2.25
CA VAL A 178 10.21 4.14 1.30
C VAL A 178 9.47 5.30 1.95
N LEU A 179 8.62 5.05 2.95
CA LEU A 179 7.81 6.08 3.62
C LEU A 179 8.61 7.30 4.11
N PRO A 180 9.81 7.17 4.71
CA PRO A 180 10.61 8.33 5.14
C PRO A 180 11.14 9.19 3.98
N LEU A 181 11.07 8.70 2.74
CA LEU A 181 11.65 9.35 1.57
C LEU A 181 10.62 10.15 0.76
N VAL A 182 9.33 9.95 1.02
CA VAL A 182 8.23 10.53 0.22
C VAL A 182 7.44 11.55 1.04
N ASP A 183 6.85 12.53 0.37
CA ASP A 183 6.08 13.60 1.01
C ASP A 183 4.56 13.29 1.03
N TRP A 184 4.11 12.40 0.14
CA TRP A 184 2.70 11.99 0.09
C TRP A 184 2.52 10.58 -0.48
N VAL A 185 1.51 9.86 0.03
CA VAL A 185 1.15 8.51 -0.46
C VAL A 185 -0.31 8.44 -0.87
N GLY A 186 -0.55 7.95 -2.07
CA GLY A 186 -1.83 7.44 -2.51
C GLY A 186 -1.87 5.92 -2.34
N LEU A 187 -2.65 5.43 -1.38
CA LEU A 187 -2.77 3.99 -1.10
C LEU A 187 -4.11 3.45 -1.57
N ASP A 188 -4.10 2.41 -2.38
CA ASP A 188 -5.30 1.73 -2.82
C ASP A 188 -5.66 0.55 -1.93
N ILE A 189 -6.79 0.63 -1.22
CA ILE A 189 -7.44 -0.51 -0.57
C ILE A 189 -8.57 -0.98 -1.46
N LYS A 190 -8.43 -2.20 -1.99
CA LYS A 190 -9.24 -2.66 -3.11
C LYS A 190 -10.50 -3.41 -2.70
N ASP A 191 -10.53 -3.98 -1.49
CA ASP A 191 -11.66 -4.72 -0.95
C ASP A 191 -11.49 -4.98 0.57
N LEU A 192 -12.44 -5.70 1.17
CA LEU A 192 -12.29 -6.32 2.48
C LEU A 192 -11.15 -7.36 2.48
N PRO A 193 -10.44 -7.57 3.62
CA PRO A 193 -9.23 -8.40 3.65
C PRO A 193 -9.42 -9.82 3.08
N ASP A 194 -10.53 -10.47 3.43
CA ASP A 194 -10.83 -11.85 3.03
C ASP A 194 -11.39 -11.95 1.60
N GLN A 195 -11.86 -10.84 1.04
CA GLN A 195 -12.45 -10.77 -0.30
C GLN A 195 -11.46 -10.24 -1.35
N TYR A 196 -10.34 -9.64 -0.91
CA TYR A 196 -9.35 -8.93 -1.74
C TYR A 196 -8.87 -9.69 -2.98
N ALA A 197 -8.71 -11.02 -2.86
CA ALA A 197 -8.23 -11.86 -3.96
C ALA A 197 -9.19 -11.87 -5.17
N ARG A 198 -10.50 -11.65 -4.97
CA ARG A 198 -11.47 -11.56 -6.08
C ARG A 198 -11.20 -10.35 -6.97
N VAL A 199 -10.65 -9.28 -6.39
CA VAL A 199 -10.24 -8.09 -7.12
C VAL A 199 -8.85 -8.26 -7.70
N THR A 200 -7.86 -8.66 -6.90
CA THR A 200 -6.45 -8.66 -7.31
C THR A 200 -5.99 -9.86 -8.13
N GLY A 201 -6.82 -10.91 -8.24
CA GLY A 201 -6.45 -12.16 -8.91
C GLY A 201 -5.27 -12.89 -8.27
N ALA A 202 -4.96 -12.57 -7.01
CA ALA A 202 -3.83 -13.09 -6.25
C ALA A 202 -4.20 -13.14 -4.76
N GLY A 203 -3.87 -14.23 -4.07
CA GLY A 203 -4.07 -14.39 -2.63
C GLY A 203 -2.77 -14.82 -1.94
N PRO A 204 -2.49 -14.40 -0.70
CA PRO A 204 -3.31 -13.55 0.20
C PRO A 204 -2.96 -12.04 0.09
N SER A 205 -3.52 -11.34 -0.89
CA SER A 205 -3.23 -9.92 -1.18
C SER A 205 -3.77 -8.94 -0.13
N GLY A 206 -4.91 -9.25 0.50
CA GLY A 206 -5.57 -8.39 1.48
C GLY A 206 -4.74 -8.16 2.75
N GLU A 207 -4.13 -9.22 3.30
CA GLU A 207 -3.28 -9.09 4.49
C GLU A 207 -2.14 -8.09 4.26
N ALA A 208 -1.47 -8.20 3.11
CA ALA A 208 -0.39 -7.28 2.74
C ALA A 208 -0.90 -5.84 2.64
N ALA A 209 -1.99 -5.59 1.92
CA ALA A 209 -2.54 -4.25 1.75
C ALA A 209 -2.92 -3.59 3.09
N TYR A 210 -3.58 -4.33 3.98
CA TYR A 210 -4.00 -3.80 5.29
C TYR A 210 -2.83 -3.61 6.25
N ARG A 211 -1.78 -4.44 6.17
CA ARG A 211 -0.52 -4.19 6.88
C ARG A 211 0.16 -2.91 6.38
N SER A 212 0.17 -2.69 5.06
CA SER A 212 0.67 -1.45 4.45
C SER A 212 -0.11 -0.23 4.91
N LEU A 213 -1.45 -0.31 5.00
CA LEU A 213 -2.30 0.75 5.57
C LEU A 213 -1.88 1.08 7.00
N ALA A 214 -1.77 0.08 7.86
CA ALA A 214 -1.38 0.30 9.25
C ALA A 214 0.02 0.92 9.36
N THR A 215 0.98 0.49 8.53
CA THR A 215 2.33 1.07 8.48
C THR A 215 2.31 2.52 8.00
N LEU A 216 1.52 2.84 6.97
CA LEU A 216 1.36 4.20 6.46
C LEU A 216 0.72 5.13 7.50
N GLN A 217 -0.31 4.68 8.22
CA GLN A 217 -0.93 5.48 9.28
C GLN A 217 0.05 5.77 10.42
N ARG A 218 0.90 4.79 10.79
CA ARG A 218 1.93 4.97 11.84
C ARG A 218 3.06 5.89 11.42
N SER A 219 3.41 5.96 10.13
CA SER A 219 4.51 6.82 9.67
C SER A 219 4.18 8.31 9.76
N GLY A 220 2.90 8.68 9.79
CA GLY A 220 2.45 10.06 9.79
C GLY A 220 2.62 10.79 8.45
N VAL A 221 3.08 10.09 7.41
CA VAL A 221 3.20 10.66 6.05
C VAL A 221 1.80 11.05 5.57
N PRO A 222 1.60 12.27 5.04
CA PRO A 222 0.34 12.67 4.42
C PRO A 222 -0.11 11.65 3.37
N HIS A 223 -1.38 11.27 3.40
CA HIS A 223 -1.86 10.25 2.47
C HIS A 223 -3.34 10.38 2.13
N GLU A 224 -3.72 9.71 1.06
CA GLU A 224 -5.10 9.47 0.68
C GLU A 224 -5.32 7.97 0.48
N VAL A 225 -6.29 7.41 1.20
CA VAL A 225 -6.76 6.04 0.96
C VAL A 225 -7.85 6.09 -0.11
N ARG A 226 -7.76 5.20 -1.08
CA ARG A 226 -8.69 5.13 -2.20
C ARG A 226 -9.19 3.72 -2.43
N THR A 227 -10.39 3.61 -3.00
CA THR A 227 -10.94 2.35 -3.48
C THR A 227 -11.60 2.57 -4.83
N THR A 228 -11.13 1.86 -5.85
CA THR A 228 -11.87 1.77 -7.12
C THR A 228 -13.02 0.79 -6.96
N VAL A 229 -14.24 1.28 -7.12
CA VAL A 229 -15.45 0.47 -7.07
C VAL A 229 -15.68 -0.14 -8.45
N ASP A 230 -15.49 -1.45 -8.49
CA ASP A 230 -15.74 -2.30 -9.65
C ASP A 230 -17.13 -2.96 -9.54
N PRO A 231 -18.12 -2.54 -10.34
CA PRO A 231 -19.47 -3.12 -10.35
C PRO A 231 -19.53 -4.59 -10.78
N THR A 232 -18.46 -5.15 -11.34
CA THR A 232 -18.40 -6.56 -11.74
C THR A 232 -18.17 -7.49 -10.56
N VAL A 233 -17.60 -6.99 -9.45
CA VAL A 233 -17.26 -7.79 -8.26
C VAL A 233 -17.73 -7.20 -6.93
N HIS A 234 -18.00 -5.89 -6.85
CA HIS A 234 -18.50 -5.25 -5.64
C HIS A 234 -20.02 -5.08 -5.69
N SER A 235 -20.70 -5.54 -4.65
CA SER A 235 -22.07 -5.12 -4.35
C SER A 235 -22.11 -3.83 -3.52
N ARG A 236 -23.29 -3.23 -3.43
CA ARG A 236 -23.54 -2.11 -2.49
C ARG A 236 -23.12 -2.45 -1.07
N HIS A 237 -23.44 -3.66 -0.62
CA HIS A 237 -23.11 -4.13 0.72
C HIS A 237 -21.60 -4.18 0.97
N ASP A 238 -20.84 -4.74 0.02
CA ASP A 238 -19.38 -4.84 0.10
C ASP A 238 -18.74 -3.45 0.28
N VAL A 239 -19.17 -2.48 -0.52
CA VAL A 239 -18.57 -1.13 -0.47
C VAL A 239 -18.91 -0.41 0.82
N LEU A 240 -20.16 -0.53 1.32
CA LEU A 240 -20.56 0.06 2.59
C LEU A 240 -19.80 -0.56 3.76
N GLU A 241 -19.65 -1.89 3.77
CA GLU A 241 -18.90 -2.61 4.81
C GLU A 241 -17.41 -2.22 4.78
N LEU A 242 -16.78 -2.20 3.60
CA LEU A 242 -15.41 -1.75 3.42
C LEU A 242 -15.19 -0.33 3.97
N CYS A 243 -16.06 0.61 3.61
CA CYS A 243 -15.96 1.99 4.10
C CYS A 243 -16.15 2.06 5.62
N GLY A 244 -17.07 1.28 6.17
CA GLY A 244 -17.26 1.14 7.61
C GLY A 244 -16.01 0.62 8.32
N GLN A 245 -15.39 -0.43 7.79
CA GLN A 245 -14.16 -1.00 8.34
C GLN A 245 -12.99 -0.01 8.26
N LEU A 246 -12.79 0.66 7.12
CA LEU A 246 -11.73 1.66 6.97
C LEU A 246 -11.92 2.83 7.93
N SER A 247 -13.15 3.31 8.09
CA SER A 247 -13.49 4.34 9.07
C SER A 247 -13.19 3.90 10.51
N ALA A 248 -13.54 2.66 10.88
CA ALA A 248 -13.23 2.08 12.19
C ALA A 248 -11.70 1.94 12.41
N MET A 249 -10.92 1.74 11.35
CA MET A 249 -9.46 1.76 11.36
C MET A 249 -8.85 3.18 11.37
N GLY A 250 -9.68 4.22 11.45
CA GLY A 250 -9.22 5.61 11.53
C GLY A 250 -8.85 6.23 10.18
N VAL A 251 -9.21 5.61 9.05
CA VAL A 251 -9.09 6.24 7.73
C VAL A 251 -10.06 7.40 7.64
N ARG A 252 -9.54 8.59 7.34
CA ARG A 252 -10.30 9.83 7.17
C ARG A 252 -10.19 10.31 5.73
N GLY A 253 -11.30 10.81 5.17
CA GLY A 253 -11.31 11.33 3.80
C GLY A 253 -11.06 10.27 2.73
N HIS A 254 -11.53 9.04 2.96
CA HIS A 254 -11.53 7.95 1.97
C HIS A 254 -12.16 8.43 0.66
N VAL A 255 -11.59 8.01 -0.47
CA VAL A 255 -12.06 8.37 -1.81
C VAL A 255 -12.49 7.13 -2.57
N LEU A 256 -13.72 7.14 -3.06
CA LEU A 256 -14.21 6.15 -4.00
C LEU A 256 -13.93 6.60 -5.43
N GLN A 257 -13.44 5.68 -6.25
CA GLN A 257 -13.13 5.93 -7.65
C GLN A 257 -14.02 5.06 -8.54
N GLU A 258 -14.55 5.63 -9.61
CA GLU A 258 -15.29 4.90 -10.63
C GLU A 258 -14.33 4.01 -11.43
N ALA A 259 -14.63 2.71 -11.53
CA ALA A 259 -13.91 1.85 -12.45
C ALA A 259 -14.21 2.23 -13.90
N ARG A 260 -13.18 2.26 -14.74
CA ARG A 260 -13.30 2.63 -16.15
C ARG A 260 -12.90 1.47 -17.04
N GLY A 261 -13.69 1.23 -18.10
CA GLY A 261 -13.36 0.21 -19.11
C GLY A 261 -12.29 0.66 -20.10
N VAL A 262 -12.10 1.98 -20.26
CA VAL A 262 -11.06 2.55 -21.13
C VAL A 262 -9.69 2.21 -20.56
N GLY A 263 -8.80 1.63 -21.38
CA GLY A 263 -7.45 1.22 -20.98
C GLY A 263 -7.38 -0.10 -20.20
N ALA A 264 -8.52 -0.66 -19.80
CA ALA A 264 -8.57 -1.94 -19.10
C ALA A 264 -8.51 -3.12 -20.08
N ASP A 265 -8.38 -4.33 -19.52
CA ASP A 265 -8.48 -5.56 -20.31
C ASP A 265 -9.81 -5.62 -21.11
N PRO A 266 -9.79 -5.99 -22.40
CA PRO A 266 -11.00 -6.00 -23.23
C PRO A 266 -12.14 -6.85 -22.67
N ALA A 267 -11.83 -7.98 -22.01
CA ALA A 267 -12.84 -8.82 -21.39
C ALA A 267 -13.46 -8.13 -20.17
N TYR A 268 -12.64 -7.43 -19.36
CA TYR A 268 -13.16 -6.60 -18.28
C TYR A 268 -14.02 -5.44 -18.80
N ALA A 269 -13.56 -4.72 -19.83
CA ALA A 269 -14.32 -3.61 -20.41
C ALA A 269 -15.71 -4.07 -20.91
N ALA A 270 -15.79 -5.25 -21.51
CA ALA A 270 -17.05 -5.89 -21.90
C ALA A 270 -17.90 -6.27 -20.68
N ALA A 271 -17.30 -6.83 -19.63
CA ALA A 271 -18.01 -7.23 -18.40
C ALA A 271 -18.53 -6.03 -17.59
N LEU A 272 -17.79 -4.91 -17.59
CA LEU A 272 -18.22 -3.65 -16.98
C LEU A 272 -19.51 -3.16 -17.65
N ALA A 273 -19.62 -3.33 -18.97
CA ALA A 273 -20.81 -3.01 -19.77
C ALA A 273 -21.31 -1.56 -19.56
N GLY A 274 -20.38 -0.63 -19.34
CA GLY A 274 -20.70 0.77 -19.07
C GLY A 274 -21.29 1.05 -17.69
N ARG A 275 -21.34 0.06 -16.79
CA ARG A 275 -21.74 0.27 -15.39
C ARG A 275 -20.78 1.22 -14.69
N ARG A 276 -21.35 2.01 -13.79
CA ARG A 276 -20.74 3.14 -13.10
C ARG A 276 -20.77 2.96 -11.59
N LEU A 277 -20.12 3.86 -10.88
CA LEU A 277 -20.20 3.92 -9.42
C LEU A 277 -21.65 4.04 -8.92
N SER A 278 -22.49 4.80 -9.65
CA SER A 278 -23.91 5.01 -9.35
C SER A 278 -24.78 3.76 -9.48
N ASP A 279 -24.31 2.73 -10.19
CA ASP A 279 -25.01 1.44 -10.29
C ASP A 279 -24.76 0.54 -9.07
N VAL A 280 -23.77 0.90 -8.24
CA VAL A 280 -23.41 0.19 -7.00
C VAL A 280 -23.86 0.98 -5.77
N LEU A 281 -23.68 2.30 -5.77
CA LEU A 281 -24.01 3.17 -4.64
C LEU A 281 -25.03 4.24 -5.04
N HIS A 282 -26.03 4.45 -4.20
CA HIS A 282 -26.96 5.58 -4.34
C HIS A 282 -26.29 6.88 -3.89
N ASP A 283 -26.81 8.04 -4.29
CA ASP A 283 -26.22 9.34 -3.95
C ASP A 283 -26.24 9.61 -2.43
N ASP A 284 -27.25 9.10 -1.73
CA ASP A 284 -27.38 9.24 -0.27
C ASP A 284 -26.44 8.29 0.50
N ASP A 285 -25.80 7.34 -0.17
CA ASP A 285 -24.82 6.45 0.47
C ASP A 285 -23.50 7.19 0.73
N LEU A 286 -22.99 7.07 1.95
CA LEU A 286 -21.69 7.61 2.35
C LEU A 286 -21.55 9.13 2.01
N PRO A 287 -22.44 10.00 2.53
CA PRO A 287 -22.54 11.40 2.09
C PRO A 287 -21.30 12.26 2.35
N LEU A 288 -20.37 11.78 3.19
CA LEU A 288 -19.11 12.46 3.51
C LEU A 288 -17.90 11.89 2.74
N THR A 289 -18.10 10.80 1.99
CA THR A 289 -17.04 10.13 1.23
C THR A 289 -16.94 10.76 -0.15
N ARG A 290 -15.73 11.19 -0.53
CA ARG A 290 -15.51 11.80 -1.84
C ARG A 290 -15.61 10.74 -2.94
N ARG A 291 -16.21 11.12 -4.07
CA ARG A 291 -16.32 10.28 -5.26
C ARG A 291 -15.54 10.92 -6.41
N ARG A 292 -14.69 10.15 -7.10
CA ARG A 292 -14.00 10.53 -8.34
C ARG A 292 -14.57 9.69 -9.49
N THR A 293 -15.39 10.33 -10.32
CA THR A 293 -15.99 9.74 -11.52
C THR A 293 -15.13 10.00 -12.75
#